data_AF-A0A090QVS7-F1
#
_entry.id   AF-A0A090QVS7-F1
#
_cell.length_a   1.000
_cell.length_b   1.000
_cell.length_c   1.000
_cell.angle_alpha   90.00
_cell.angle_beta   90.00
_cell.angle_gamma   90.00
#
_symmetry.space_group_name_H-M   'P 1'
#
loop_
_entity.id
_entity.type
_entity.pdbx_description
1 polymer ?
#
loop_
_entity_poly.entity_id
_entity_poly.type
_entity_poly.pdbx_seq_one_letter_code
_entity_poly.pdbx_strand_id
1 'polypeptide(L)'
;MARELGLTITPGMQTDEALLIEQLQLTLLQRKTAGRAVVVMIDEAQALPDDALEAIRLLGNLETEQDKLLHIVLFAQPELDSRLAAHHLRQFRQRITFRSALRPLTLEETAAYIEYRLARSGCYQPLFSVPLYKAIWQASQGIPRLINQLCHKTLLATCCDRRDEANREAVLLAIKDTVGARQPRWTYPVLWGWQSPHE
;
A
#
# COMPACT_ATOMS: atom_id res chain seq x y z
N MET A 1 -10.41 14.07 13.05
CA MET A 1 -10.57 13.25 14.28
C MET A 1 -11.74 13.66 15.19
N ALA A 2 -11.67 14.74 15.99
CA ALA A 2 -12.73 15.04 16.97
C ALA A 2 -14.15 15.12 16.35
N ARG A 3 -14.28 15.87 15.24
CA ARG A 3 -15.54 15.91 14.45
C ARG A 3 -15.98 14.55 13.92
N GLU A 4 -15.05 13.69 13.49
CA GLU A 4 -15.36 12.36 12.95
C GLU A 4 -15.83 11.39 14.04
N LEU A 5 -15.43 11.62 15.29
CA LEU A 5 -15.93 10.89 16.45
C LEU A 5 -17.31 11.40 16.94
N GLY A 6 -17.84 12.43 16.28
CA GLY A 6 -19.12 13.06 16.61
C GLY A 6 -19.03 14.14 17.68
N LEU A 7 -17.84 14.67 17.99
CA LEU A 7 -17.69 15.78 18.92
C LEU A 7 -18.09 17.10 18.25
N THR A 8 -19.05 17.79 18.86
CA THR A 8 -19.43 19.16 18.48
C THR A 8 -18.38 20.13 19.00
N ILE A 9 -17.45 20.53 18.13
CA ILE A 9 -16.42 21.51 18.48
C ILE A 9 -17.06 22.89 18.60
N THR A 10 -17.16 23.42 19.81
CA THR A 10 -17.59 24.80 20.06
C THR A 10 -16.42 25.78 19.90
N PRO A 11 -16.67 27.08 19.62
CA PRO A 11 -15.60 28.05 19.35
C PRO A 11 -14.57 28.18 20.48
N GLY A 12 -14.97 28.03 21.74
CA GLY A 12 -14.05 28.04 22.88
C GLY A 12 -13.11 26.82 22.94
N MET A 13 -13.49 25.71 22.32
CA MET A 13 -12.70 24.47 22.27
C MET A 13 -11.70 24.43 21.12
N GLN A 14 -11.80 25.37 20.19
CA GLN A 14 -10.79 25.54 19.14
C GLN A 14 -9.53 26.22 19.68
N THR A 15 -9.66 26.98 20.78
CA THR A 15 -8.58 27.76 21.37
C THR A 15 -7.91 27.06 22.56
N ASP A 16 -8.55 26.02 23.11
CA ASP A 16 -8.06 25.29 24.29
C ASP A 16 -7.92 23.79 24.00
N GLU A 17 -6.68 23.40 23.69
CA GLU A 17 -6.30 22.02 23.37
C GLU A 17 -6.56 21.06 24.54
N ALA A 18 -6.43 21.52 25.79
CA ALA A 18 -6.64 20.68 26.96
C ALA A 18 -8.12 20.28 27.10
N LEU A 19 -9.04 21.24 26.90
CA LEU A 19 -10.49 20.96 26.88
C LEU A 19 -10.88 19.99 25.77
N LEU A 20 -10.24 20.08 24.60
CA LEU A 20 -10.48 19.15 23.49
C LEU A 20 -10.03 17.72 23.83
N ILE A 21 -8.84 17.58 24.44
CA ILE A 21 -8.29 16.29 24.86
C ILE A 21 -9.18 15.66 25.94
N GLU A 22 -9.65 16.44 26.91
CA GLU A 22 -10.54 15.96 27.97
C GLU A 22 -11.85 15.41 27.39
N GLN A 23 -12.50 16.18 26.50
CA GLN A 23 -13.73 15.72 25.83
C GLN A 23 -13.52 14.46 24.99
N LEU A 24 -12.38 14.39 24.30
CA LEU A 24 -12.00 13.22 23.54
C LEU A 24 -11.85 12.01 24.45
N GLN A 25 -11.15 12.15 25.56
CA GLN A 25 -10.97 11.08 26.55
C GLN A 25 -12.32 10.59 27.08
N LEU A 26 -13.22 11.49 27.47
CA LEU A 26 -14.58 11.14 27.93
C LEU A 26 -15.36 10.37 26.86
N THR A 27 -15.28 10.81 25.61
CA THR A 27 -15.96 10.15 24.49
C THR A 27 -15.40 8.77 24.21
N LEU A 28 -14.08 8.60 24.22
CA LEU A 28 -13.45 7.30 24.03
C LEU A 28 -13.80 6.34 25.18
N LEU A 29 -13.88 6.85 26.41
CA LEU A 29 -14.30 6.07 27.57
C LEU A 29 -15.74 5.58 27.43
N GLN A 30 -16.67 6.44 26.97
CA GLN A 30 -18.05 6.04 26.68
C GLN A 30 -18.15 4.97 25.57
N ARG A 31 -17.32 5.07 24.54
CA ARG A 31 -17.27 4.03 23.48
C ARG A 31 -16.77 2.71 24.04
N LYS A 32 -15.72 2.76 24.88
CA LYS A 32 -15.17 1.58 25.53
C LYS A 32 -16.17 0.91 26.48
N THR A 33 -16.88 1.67 27.33
CA THR A 33 -17.92 1.11 28.21
C THR A 33 -19.07 0.47 27.43
N ALA A 34 -19.33 0.94 26.20
CA ALA A 34 -20.25 0.31 25.25
C ALA A 34 -19.64 -0.89 24.48
N GLY A 35 -18.45 -1.37 24.86
CA GLY A 35 -17.77 -2.50 24.23
C GLY A 35 -17.20 -2.20 22.83
N ARG A 36 -17.02 -0.93 22.47
CA ARG A 36 -16.52 -0.52 21.15
C ARG A 36 -15.08 -0.02 21.24
N ALA A 37 -14.19 -0.65 20.49
CA ALA A 37 -12.83 -0.15 20.28
C ALA A 37 -12.83 0.98 19.24
N VAL A 38 -11.99 2.00 19.47
CA VAL A 38 -11.78 3.09 18.52
C VAL A 38 -10.42 2.93 17.87
N VAL A 39 -10.42 2.86 16.54
CA VAL A 39 -9.21 2.72 15.72
C VAL A 39 -9.11 3.92 14.78
N VAL A 40 -7.97 4.59 14.78
CA VAL A 40 -7.62 5.67 13.85
C VAL A 40 -6.64 5.12 12.83
N MET A 41 -7.01 5.18 11.57
CA MET A 41 -6.17 4.79 10.44
C MET A 41 -5.69 6.07 9.75
N ILE A 42 -4.38 6.22 9.63
CA ILE A 42 -3.75 7.37 8.97
C ILE A 42 -2.97 6.85 7.78
N ASP A 43 -3.41 7.23 6.58
CA ASP A 43 -2.69 6.92 5.36
C ASP A 43 -1.67 8.01 5.02
N GLU A 44 -0.62 7.63 4.28
CA GLU A 44 0.48 8.50 3.86
C GLU A 44 1.13 9.28 5.03
N ALA A 45 1.31 8.63 6.19
CA ALA A 45 1.75 9.28 7.42
C ALA A 45 3.17 9.91 7.31
N GLN A 46 3.97 9.57 6.31
CA GLN A 46 5.23 10.26 6.01
C GLN A 46 5.03 11.74 5.64
N ALA A 47 3.85 12.12 5.15
CA ALA A 47 3.51 13.49 4.78
C ALA A 47 3.08 14.37 5.97
N LEU A 48 2.84 13.77 7.15
CA LEU A 48 2.46 14.55 8.34
C LEU A 48 3.61 15.46 8.79
N PRO A 49 3.36 16.71 9.23
CA PRO A 49 4.39 17.52 9.87
C PRO A 49 4.76 16.96 11.26
N ASP A 50 5.91 17.37 11.81
CA ASP A 50 6.38 16.88 13.12
C ASP A 50 5.41 17.21 14.25
N ASP A 51 4.79 18.40 14.23
CA ASP A 51 3.78 18.80 15.23
C ASP A 51 2.57 17.85 15.23
N ALA A 52 2.19 17.32 14.06
CA ALA A 52 1.10 16.35 13.96
C ALA A 52 1.51 14.97 14.52
N LEU A 53 2.76 14.54 14.31
CA LEU A 53 3.29 13.32 14.94
C LEU A 53 3.32 13.46 16.46
N GLU A 54 3.66 14.65 16.96
CA GLU A 54 3.65 14.94 18.40
C GLU A 54 2.23 14.92 18.97
N ALA A 55 1.25 15.49 18.27
CA ALA A 55 -0.16 15.36 18.66
C ALA A 55 -0.60 13.87 18.70
N ILE A 56 -0.20 13.06 17.72
CA ILE A 56 -0.47 11.61 17.73
C ILE A 56 0.21 10.93 18.93
N ARG A 57 1.42 11.35 19.31
CA ARG A 57 2.11 10.87 20.52
C ARG A 57 1.27 11.11 21.77
N LEU A 58 0.70 12.30 21.90
CA LEU A 58 -0.14 12.68 23.05
C LEU A 58 -1.43 11.85 23.07
N LEU A 59 -2.10 11.72 21.93
CA LEU A 59 -3.32 10.92 21.79
C LEU A 59 -3.10 9.43 22.08
N GLY A 60 -1.93 8.87 21.73
CA GLY A 60 -1.58 7.49 22.05
C GLY A 60 -1.42 7.19 23.56
N ASN A 61 -1.32 8.22 24.39
CA ASN A 61 -1.33 8.09 25.86
C ASN A 61 -2.74 8.02 26.44
N LEU A 62 -3.81 8.17 25.63
CA LEU A 62 -5.17 8.02 26.12
C LEU A 62 -5.43 6.55 26.45
N GLU A 63 -5.34 6.25 27.74
CA GLU A 63 -5.51 4.92 28.32
C GLU A 63 -6.24 5.00 29.66
N THR A 64 -6.85 3.88 30.02
CA THR A 64 -7.28 3.59 31.40
C THR A 64 -6.17 2.80 32.10
N GLU A 65 -6.26 2.59 33.41
CA GLU A 65 -5.26 1.78 34.14
C GLU A 65 -5.06 0.37 33.55
N GLN A 66 -6.05 -0.13 32.80
CA GLN A 66 -6.06 -1.51 32.30
C GLN A 66 -5.93 -1.60 30.78
N ASP A 67 -6.50 -0.67 30.00
CA ASP A 67 -6.37 -0.74 28.53
C ASP A 67 -6.33 0.63 27.84
N LYS A 68 -5.76 0.63 26.63
CA LYS A 68 -5.78 1.74 25.67
C LYS A 68 -7.21 2.12 25.29
N LEU A 69 -7.48 3.42 25.22
CA LEU A 69 -8.75 3.97 24.74
C LEU A 69 -8.75 4.20 23.23
N LEU A 70 -7.57 4.27 22.62
CA LEU A 70 -7.37 4.60 21.21
C LEU A 70 -6.28 3.71 20.60
N HIS A 71 -6.58 3.07 19.48
CA HIS A 71 -5.60 2.38 18.65
C HIS A 71 -5.28 3.23 17.42
N ILE A 72 -4.00 3.40 17.09
CA ILE A 72 -3.57 4.19 15.94
C ILE A 72 -2.77 3.28 15.01
N VAL A 73 -3.16 3.24 13.74
CA VAL A 73 -2.48 2.50 12.67
C VAL A 73 -2.00 3.51 11.64
N LEU A 74 -0.69 3.55 11.41
CA LEU A 74 -0.06 4.42 10.44
C LEU A 74 0.34 3.59 9.21
N PHE A 75 -0.16 4.00 8.05
CA PHE A 75 0.35 3.53 6.76
C PHE A 75 1.27 4.61 6.22
N ALA A 76 2.48 4.20 5.84
CA ALA A 76 3.50 5.14 5.40
C ALA A 76 4.49 4.49 4.45
N GLN A 77 5.20 5.35 3.74
CA GLN A 77 6.36 4.97 2.93
C GLN A 77 7.63 4.83 3.81
N PRO A 78 8.66 4.10 3.36
CA PRO A 78 9.89 3.83 4.13
C PRO A 78 10.63 5.09 4.63
N GLU A 79 10.39 6.24 3.99
CA GLU A 79 10.90 7.56 4.36
C GLU A 79 10.52 7.94 5.80
N LEU A 80 9.33 7.53 6.26
CA LEU A 80 8.92 7.77 7.64
C LEU A 80 9.86 7.08 8.63
N ASP A 81 10.34 5.88 8.32
CA ASP A 81 11.25 5.16 9.22
C ASP A 81 12.59 5.88 9.39
N SER A 82 13.10 6.44 8.29
CA SER A 82 14.30 7.29 8.30
C SER A 82 14.08 8.56 9.12
N ARG A 83 12.92 9.20 8.95
CA ARG A 83 12.56 10.42 9.70
C ARG A 83 12.38 10.13 11.19
N LEU A 84 11.72 9.05 11.55
CA LEU A 84 11.53 8.62 12.95
C LEU A 84 12.84 8.28 13.67
N ALA A 85 13.93 8.04 12.93
CA ALA A 85 15.25 7.87 13.51
C ALA A 85 15.88 9.18 14.01
N ALA A 86 15.34 10.35 13.62
CA ALA A 86 15.79 11.64 14.10
C ALA A 86 15.58 11.81 15.61
N HIS A 87 16.51 12.50 16.27
CA HIS A 87 16.53 12.61 17.72
C HIS A 87 15.26 13.26 18.30
N HIS A 88 14.70 14.27 17.63
CA HIS A 88 13.50 14.98 18.07
C HIS A 88 12.23 14.11 18.02
N LEU A 89 12.19 13.05 17.20
CA LEU A 89 11.06 12.10 17.12
C LEU A 89 11.26 10.82 17.92
N ARG A 90 12.38 10.71 18.67
CA ARG A 90 12.71 9.50 19.44
C ARG A 90 11.59 9.07 20.38
N GLN A 91 10.93 10.02 21.04
CA GLN A 91 9.85 9.74 21.99
C GLN A 91 8.61 9.16 21.30
N PHE A 92 8.24 9.69 20.15
CA PHE A 92 7.15 9.14 19.35
C PHE A 92 7.49 7.73 18.85
N ARG A 93 8.70 7.53 18.31
CA ARG A 93 9.16 6.22 17.84
C ARG A 93 9.09 5.15 18.93
N GLN A 94 9.40 5.48 20.19
CA GLN A 94 9.31 4.56 21.32
C GLN A 94 7.87 4.13 21.66
N ARG A 95 6.86 4.88 21.22
CA ARG A 95 5.43 4.55 21.41
C ARG A 95 4.87 3.63 20.33
N ILE A 96 5.62 3.40 19.24
CA ILE A 96 5.24 2.45 18.20
C ILE A 96 5.50 1.04 18.71
N THR A 97 4.44 0.34 19.11
CA THR A 97 4.52 -1.01 19.70
C THR A 97 4.70 -2.11 18.66
N PHE A 98 4.21 -1.88 17.45
CA PHE A 98 4.29 -2.83 16.35
C PHE A 98 4.67 -2.12 15.06
N ARG A 99 5.61 -2.72 14.33
CA ARG A 99 6.05 -2.26 13.02
C ARG A 99 6.20 -3.46 12.10
N SER A 100 5.64 -3.35 10.90
CA SER A 100 5.79 -4.34 9.85
C SER A 100 5.93 -3.65 8.52
N ALA A 101 6.87 -4.12 7.71
CA ALA A 101 7.03 -3.68 6.32
C ALA A 101 6.33 -4.67 5.39
N LEU A 102 5.58 -4.16 4.40
CA LEU A 102 5.01 -5.00 3.37
C LEU A 102 6.10 -5.40 2.37
N ARG A 103 6.36 -6.71 2.26
CA ARG A 103 7.26 -7.25 1.24
C ARG A 103 6.54 -7.43 -0.10
N PRO A 104 7.28 -7.46 -1.23
CA PRO A 104 6.72 -7.92 -2.49
C PRO A 104 6.20 -9.36 -2.40
N LEU A 105 5.28 -9.70 -3.28
CA LEU A 105 4.67 -11.02 -3.38
C LEU A 105 5.67 -12.05 -3.92
N THR A 106 5.60 -13.28 -3.40
CA THR A 106 6.29 -14.42 -4.02
C THR A 106 5.66 -14.78 -5.37
N LEU A 107 6.26 -15.72 -6.09
CA LEU A 107 5.69 -16.21 -7.35
C LEU A 107 4.30 -16.84 -7.12
N GLU A 108 4.17 -17.66 -6.08
CA GLU A 108 2.93 -18.35 -5.71
C GLU A 108 1.86 -17.34 -5.30
N GLU A 109 2.21 -16.36 -4.48
CA GLU A 109 1.32 -15.29 -4.07
C GLU A 109 0.92 -14.39 -5.26
N THR A 110 1.81 -14.20 -6.23
CA THR A 110 1.50 -13.45 -7.46
C THR A 110 0.49 -14.17 -8.33
N ALA A 111 0.65 -15.49 -8.52
CA ALA A 111 -0.32 -16.30 -9.25
C ALA A 111 -1.70 -16.26 -8.54
N ALA A 112 -1.72 -16.53 -7.23
CA ALA A 112 -2.94 -16.48 -6.42
C ALA A 112 -3.59 -15.08 -6.43
N TYR A 113 -2.79 -14.01 -6.39
CA TYR A 113 -3.27 -12.63 -6.48
C TYR A 113 -3.98 -12.35 -7.82
N ILE A 114 -3.38 -12.79 -8.93
CA ILE A 114 -3.96 -12.61 -10.28
C ILE A 114 -5.26 -13.41 -10.39
N GLU A 115 -5.25 -14.68 -9.98
CA GLU A 115 -6.44 -15.54 -9.99
C GLU A 115 -7.58 -14.97 -9.14
N TYR A 116 -7.28 -14.52 -7.92
CA TYR A 116 -8.27 -13.88 -7.05
C TYR A 116 -8.87 -12.62 -7.69
N ARG A 117 -8.04 -11.79 -8.32
CA ARG A 117 -8.49 -10.57 -9.02
C ARG A 117 -9.39 -10.89 -10.21
N LEU A 118 -9.05 -11.92 -11.00
CA LEU A 118 -9.88 -12.41 -12.10
C LEU A 118 -11.22 -12.96 -11.61
N ALA A 119 -11.21 -13.79 -10.57
CA ALA A 119 -12.42 -14.33 -9.96
C ALA A 119 -13.35 -13.22 -9.46
N ARG A 120 -12.80 -12.14 -8.87
CA ARG A 120 -13.58 -10.96 -8.46
C ARG A 120 -14.21 -10.18 -9.61
N SER A 121 -13.68 -10.32 -10.82
CA SER A 121 -14.30 -9.79 -12.05
C SER A 121 -15.28 -10.77 -12.73
N GLY A 122 -15.55 -11.93 -12.11
CA GLY A 122 -16.42 -12.96 -12.67
C GLY A 122 -15.73 -13.88 -13.69
N CYS A 123 -14.40 -13.75 -13.86
CA CYS A 123 -13.62 -14.62 -14.73
C CYS A 123 -13.04 -15.78 -13.93
N TYR A 124 -13.54 -16.99 -14.19
CA TYR A 124 -13.05 -18.23 -13.59
C TYR A 124 -12.26 -19.09 -14.58
N GLN A 125 -12.13 -18.63 -15.83
CA GLN A 125 -11.34 -19.30 -16.85
C GLN A 125 -9.85 -18.97 -16.66
N PRO A 126 -8.95 -19.92 -16.89
CA PRO A 126 -7.51 -19.71 -16.77
C PRO A 126 -7.00 -18.85 -17.93
N LEU A 127 -7.05 -17.52 -17.79
CA LEU A 127 -6.54 -16.60 -18.83
C LEU A 127 -5.01 -16.56 -18.92
N PHE A 128 -4.32 -17.01 -17.87
CA PHE A 128 -2.87 -17.02 -17.78
C PHE A 128 -2.38 -18.42 -17.43
N SER A 129 -1.33 -18.87 -18.11
CA SER A 129 -0.65 -20.12 -17.79
C SER A 129 0.52 -19.90 -16.82
N VAL A 130 0.96 -20.97 -16.15
CA VAL A 130 2.12 -20.98 -15.24
C VAL A 130 3.36 -20.22 -15.76
N PRO A 131 3.82 -20.41 -17.02
CA PRO A 131 4.96 -19.64 -17.52
C PRO A 131 4.69 -18.13 -17.63
N LEU A 132 3.43 -17.71 -17.82
CA LEU A 132 3.06 -16.30 -17.87
C LEU A 132 3.03 -15.68 -16.48
N TYR A 133 2.52 -16.40 -15.47
CA TYR A 133 2.64 -15.94 -14.06
C TYR A 133 4.10 -15.70 -13.68
N LYS A 134 5.00 -16.61 -14.08
CA LYS A 134 6.43 -16.45 -13.84
C LYS A 134 7.01 -15.23 -14.56
N ALA A 135 6.65 -15.01 -15.81
CA ALA A 135 7.11 -13.84 -16.57
C ALA A 135 6.61 -12.53 -15.95
N ILE A 136 5.34 -12.46 -15.55
CA ILE A 136 4.74 -11.30 -14.88
C ILE A 136 5.39 -11.05 -13.53
N TRP A 137 5.62 -12.09 -12.72
CA TRP A 137 6.32 -11.98 -11.44
C TRP A 137 7.76 -11.47 -11.64
N GLN A 138 8.50 -12.01 -12.61
CA GLN A 138 9.86 -11.57 -12.92
C GLN A 138 9.90 -10.12 -13.39
N ALA A 139 8.93 -9.67 -14.18
CA ALA A 139 8.88 -8.28 -14.64
C ALA A 139 8.42 -7.30 -13.54
N SER A 140 7.46 -7.70 -12.71
CA SER A 140 6.91 -6.87 -11.62
C SER A 140 7.73 -6.91 -10.34
N GLN A 141 8.63 -7.89 -10.20
CA GLN A 141 9.33 -8.22 -8.94
C GLN A 141 8.35 -8.45 -7.76
N GLY A 142 7.14 -8.93 -8.04
CA GLY A 142 6.11 -9.19 -7.03
C GLY A 142 5.38 -7.93 -6.52
N ILE A 143 5.56 -6.77 -7.16
CA ILE A 143 4.90 -5.52 -6.77
C ILE A 143 3.46 -5.51 -7.30
N PRO A 144 2.41 -5.48 -6.45
CA PRO A 144 1.02 -5.58 -6.89
C PRO A 144 0.59 -4.54 -7.94
N ARG A 145 1.08 -3.30 -7.81
CA ARG A 145 0.81 -2.23 -8.78
C ARG A 145 1.34 -2.59 -10.17
N LEU A 146 2.58 -3.08 -10.25
CA LEU A 146 3.18 -3.51 -11.52
C LEU A 146 2.50 -4.77 -12.06
N ILE A 147 2.16 -5.72 -11.19
CA ILE A 147 1.40 -6.92 -11.57
C ILE A 147 0.10 -6.52 -12.28
N ASN A 148 -0.68 -5.61 -11.68
CA ASN A 148 -1.93 -5.14 -12.27
C ASN A 148 -1.72 -4.45 -13.61
N GLN A 149 -0.71 -3.59 -13.74
CA GLN A 149 -0.40 -2.91 -15.00
C GLN A 149 -0.04 -3.91 -16.10
N LEU A 150 0.83 -4.87 -15.80
CA LEU A 150 1.24 -5.91 -16.74
C LEU A 150 0.06 -6.79 -17.16
N CYS A 151 -0.76 -7.24 -16.21
CA CYS A 151 -1.93 -8.06 -16.51
C CYS A 151 -2.93 -7.29 -17.36
N HIS A 152 -3.22 -6.03 -17.03
CA HIS A 152 -4.15 -5.20 -17.79
C HIS A 152 -3.69 -5.02 -19.24
N LYS A 153 -2.42 -4.65 -19.47
CA LYS A 153 -1.87 -4.49 -20.81
C LYS A 153 -1.82 -5.82 -21.58
N THR A 154 -1.51 -6.92 -20.89
CA THR A 154 -1.53 -8.26 -21.51
C THR A 154 -2.93 -8.62 -21.97
N LEU A 155 -3.95 -8.41 -21.15
CA LEU A 155 -5.34 -8.70 -21.49
C LEU A 155 -5.84 -7.81 -22.65
N LEU A 156 -5.44 -6.54 -22.68
CA LEU A 156 -5.74 -5.65 -23.81
C LEU A 156 -5.12 -6.17 -25.11
N ALA A 157 -3.84 -6.53 -25.12
CA ALA A 157 -3.18 -7.08 -26.30
C ALA A 157 -3.84 -8.40 -26.76
N THR A 158 -4.18 -9.27 -25.80
CA THR A 158 -4.86 -10.55 -26.07
C THR A 158 -6.22 -10.33 -26.72
N CYS A 159 -6.99 -9.34 -26.23
CA CYS A 159 -8.29 -8.97 -26.79
C CYS A 159 -8.16 -8.40 -28.21
N CYS A 160 -7.18 -7.54 -28.47
CA CYS A 160 -6.89 -7.01 -29.81
C CYS A 160 -6.59 -8.13 -30.82
N ASP A 161 -5.88 -9.17 -30.39
CA ASP A 161 -5.56 -10.35 -31.20
C ASP A 161 -6.71 -11.36 -31.31
N ARG A 162 -7.88 -11.07 -30.72
CA ARG A 162 -9.08 -11.94 -30.68
C ARG A 162 -8.78 -13.33 -30.12
N ARG A 163 -7.98 -13.40 -29.06
CA ARG A 163 -7.66 -14.64 -28.34
C ARG A 163 -8.42 -14.70 -27.02
N ASP A 164 -8.77 -15.92 -26.61
CA ASP A 164 -9.41 -16.16 -25.31
C ASP A 164 -8.38 -16.28 -24.17
N GLU A 165 -7.15 -16.69 -24.49
CA GLU A 165 -6.07 -16.88 -23.51
C GLU A 165 -4.86 -16.01 -23.83
N ALA A 166 -4.23 -15.46 -22.78
CA ALA A 166 -3.02 -14.69 -22.92
C ALA A 166 -1.87 -15.59 -23.38
N ASN A 167 -0.98 -15.02 -24.20
CA ASN A 167 0.22 -15.69 -24.66
C ASN A 167 1.50 -14.94 -24.24
N ARG A 168 2.65 -15.53 -24.58
CA ARG A 168 3.95 -14.94 -24.25
C ARG A 168 4.19 -13.60 -24.95
N GLU A 169 3.70 -13.43 -26.18
CA GLU A 169 3.89 -12.21 -26.97
C GLU A 169 3.16 -11.02 -26.34
N ALA A 170 1.90 -11.20 -25.93
CA ALA A 170 1.11 -10.21 -25.22
C ALA A 170 1.77 -9.77 -23.91
N VAL A 171 2.32 -10.73 -23.15
CA VAL A 171 3.07 -10.43 -21.91
C VAL A 171 4.36 -9.66 -22.22
N LEU A 172 5.13 -10.06 -23.25
CA LEU A 172 6.35 -9.37 -23.64
C LEU A 172 6.07 -7.93 -24.11
N LEU A 173 4.99 -7.72 -24.85
CA LEU A 173 4.55 -6.39 -25.26
C LEU A 173 4.19 -5.54 -24.04
N ALA A 174 3.42 -6.09 -23.09
CA ALA A 174 3.08 -5.43 -21.85
C ALA A 174 4.31 -5.05 -21.01
N ILE A 175 5.33 -5.91 -20.96
CA ILE A 175 6.58 -5.65 -20.23
C ILE A 175 7.37 -4.50 -20.88
N LYS A 176 7.48 -4.49 -22.21
CA LYS A 176 8.18 -3.43 -22.95
C LYS A 176 7.50 -2.08 -22.76
N ASP A 177 6.18 -2.05 -22.70
CA ASP A 177 5.37 -0.84 -22.58
C ASP A 177 5.18 -0.37 -21.12
N THR A 178 5.60 -1.15 -20.12
CA THR A 178 5.40 -0.79 -18.69
C THR A 178 6.65 -0.18 -18.09
N VAL A 179 6.60 1.13 -17.82
CA VAL A 179 7.63 1.84 -17.07
C VAL A 179 7.76 1.23 -15.66
N GLY A 180 8.98 0.94 -15.25
CA GLY A 180 9.27 0.29 -13.96
C GLY A 180 9.21 -1.24 -13.99
N ALA A 181 8.75 -1.86 -15.09
CA ALA A 181 8.88 -3.30 -15.26
C ALA A 181 10.33 -3.68 -15.57
N ARG A 182 10.82 -4.73 -14.91
CA ARG A 182 12.13 -5.29 -15.17
C ARG A 182 12.14 -5.95 -16.55
N GLN A 183 13.01 -5.46 -17.42
CA GLN A 183 13.12 -5.99 -18.77
C GLN A 183 13.71 -7.41 -18.77
N PRO A 184 13.21 -8.30 -19.64
CA PRO A 184 13.73 -9.66 -19.77
C PRO A 184 15.22 -9.62 -20.12
N ARG A 185 16.04 -10.36 -19.37
CA ARG A 185 17.51 -10.38 -19.55
C ARG A 185 17.95 -11.03 -20.86
N TRP A 186 17.06 -11.78 -21.52
CA TRP A 186 17.33 -12.46 -22.78
C TRP A 186 16.06 -12.44 -23.64
N THR A 187 15.96 -11.47 -24.54
CA THR A 187 15.07 -11.55 -25.69
C THR A 187 15.89 -11.07 -26.86
N TYR A 188 16.17 -12.01 -27.76
CA TYR A 188 17.07 -11.97 -28.92
C TYR A 188 18.56 -12.20 -28.60
N PRO A 189 19.20 -13.24 -29.17
CA PRO A 189 20.60 -13.08 -29.53
C PRO A 189 20.63 -11.90 -30.50
N VAL A 190 21.45 -10.89 -30.20
CA VAL A 190 21.89 -9.98 -31.24
C VAL A 190 22.67 -10.87 -32.21
N LEU A 191 22.03 -11.30 -33.29
CA LEU A 191 22.76 -11.82 -34.43
C LEU A 191 23.60 -10.65 -34.94
N TRP A 192 24.87 -10.68 -34.54
CA TRP A 192 25.91 -9.80 -35.04
C TRP A 192 26.06 -10.03 -36.56
N GLY A 193 26.16 -8.93 -37.30
CA GLY A 193 26.03 -8.87 -38.76
C GLY A 193 24.58 -8.55 -39.08
N TRP A 194 24.20 -7.35 -39.52
CA TRP A 194 24.75 -6.60 -40.64
C TRP A 194 25.05 -5.13 -40.25
N GLN A 195 26.35 -4.77 -40.16
CA GLN A 195 26.84 -3.56 -40.85
C GLN A 195 26.89 -3.97 -42.35
N SER A 196 26.57 -3.18 -43.37
CA SER A 196 26.82 -1.76 -43.69
C SER A 196 25.97 -1.45 -44.98
N PRO A 197 26.33 -0.51 -45.88
CA PRO A 197 26.52 0.95 -45.82
C PRO A 197 25.62 1.68 -46.88
N HIS A 198 25.80 3.01 -47.01
CA HIS A 198 25.31 3.92 -48.09
C HIS A 198 23.87 4.45 -47.90
N GLU A 199 23.58 5.75 -47.96
CA GLU A 199 24.28 6.99 -48.38
C GLU A 199 24.01 8.13 -47.39
#